data_AF-A0A8H7RIR4-F1
#
_entry.id   AF-A0A8H7RIR4-F1
#
_cell.length_a   1.000
_cell.length_b   1.000
_cell.length_c   1.000
_cell.angle_alpha   90.00
_cell.angle_beta   90.00
_cell.angle_gamma   90.00
#
_symmetry.space_group_name_H-M   'P 1'
#
loop_
_entity.id
_entity.type
_entity.pdbx_description
1 polymer ?
#
loop_
_entity_poly.entity_id
_entity_poly.type
_entity_poly.pdbx_seq_one_letter_code
_entity_poly.pdbx_strand_id
1 'polypeptide(L)'
;MIVNITQFLKRGMKAKFDSYNYIISIDLGTTFSGSCYACTNDKDTIVHVIKWPEQQDLFEKTPTACLYDIARSPAKMIKWGKAAMDHATLFPNDENTLLISEFKLKLFHQQPTELDNPLVSYRTAAIDYLHAIHTYTMLQFLQNNPEANADQVRYVLTIPATWVQEDSEALREIAIEAGLVSATENEIVQKDRISVLSEAHAASLFCDREYCNTSATRLFEGQRYLVCDAGGGTIDLAVFEQTTNDQGHCQLALESGGPCGSTILDQNMEMYLRDKIFFGCADERIIKLLVDQFKKEIKHYFGEDSNEHSNYIPPIAKAAKTDATKSTIVTVEETKVPTNMVDFKQDDYDYSMEYNEFYESDDFIEDIPEDCDDLFENDMSEQDDQDEENNFYRDHDEEDDTEMKEEYIYLTLPLNFKNLIEPLIIENLLLRQDLTSSNQIRISHIEVCKNVFDPVVSEVISLIRKQINKSYTVIDTLFLLGGFGQSPYLHKKLHEEFITGTNSVNRLIVPEEGYRASMRGGVHYGLDCAKAIPEFFLKDRCGNVLTNSLSYSEYDALVTIDFNFHELTAVYSIVKLNYDGRLTQQNLNTLIEEK
;
A
#
# COMPACT_ATOMS: atom_id res chain seq x y z
N MET A 1 39.20 16.63 21.56
CA MET A 1 38.83 17.32 20.29
C MET A 1 37.50 16.81 19.74
N ILE A 2 37.36 15.51 19.45
CA ILE A 2 36.16 14.90 18.81
C ILE A 2 34.82 15.43 19.36
N VAL A 3 34.61 15.41 20.69
CA VAL A 3 33.38 15.92 21.34
C VAL A 3 32.99 17.35 20.91
N ASN A 4 33.96 18.24 20.71
CA ASN A 4 33.69 19.61 20.24
C ASN A 4 33.29 19.64 18.76
N ILE A 5 33.82 18.73 17.93
CA ILE A 5 33.44 18.61 16.52
C ILE A 5 32.00 18.11 16.43
N THR A 6 31.64 17.07 17.18
CA THR A 6 30.25 16.56 17.23
C THR A 6 29.27 17.63 17.73
N GLN A 7 29.63 18.43 18.74
CA GLN A 7 28.79 19.56 19.18
C GLN A 7 28.74 20.72 18.17
N PHE A 8 29.82 20.97 17.43
CA PHE A 8 29.85 22.01 16.38
C PHE A 8 29.01 21.60 15.17
N LEU A 9 29.10 20.34 14.75
CA LEU A 9 28.24 19.74 13.72
C LEU A 9 26.77 19.74 14.16
N LYS A 10 26.44 19.22 15.36
CA LYS A 10 25.06 19.28 15.89
C LYS A 10 24.53 20.73 16.02
N ARG A 11 25.38 21.74 16.26
CA ARG A 11 24.98 23.17 16.23
C ARG A 11 24.80 23.74 14.83
N GLY A 12 25.69 23.44 13.89
CA GLY A 12 25.56 23.85 12.49
C GLY A 12 24.37 23.20 11.81
N MET A 13 24.09 21.92 12.12
CA MET A 13 22.86 21.24 11.77
C MET A 13 21.66 21.91 12.44
N LYS A 14 21.69 22.20 13.75
CA LYS A 14 20.56 22.84 14.44
C LYS A 14 20.17 24.19 13.81
N ALA A 15 21.13 24.96 13.32
CA ALA A 15 20.89 26.21 12.58
C ALA A 15 20.28 26.03 11.16
N LYS A 16 20.17 24.80 10.65
CA LYS A 16 19.44 24.47 9.39
C LYS A 16 17.97 24.10 9.60
N PHE A 17 17.51 23.86 10.83
CA PHE A 17 16.09 23.55 11.09
C PHE A 17 15.24 24.81 11.00
N ASP A 18 15.77 25.89 11.57
CA ASP A 18 15.13 27.20 11.66
C ASP A 18 15.01 27.93 10.29
N SER A 19 15.21 27.22 9.17
CA SER A 19 15.15 27.74 7.79
C SER A 19 13.91 27.33 7.01
N TYR A 20 13.17 26.30 7.43
CA TYR A 20 11.92 25.86 6.80
C TYR A 20 10.79 25.80 7.83
N ASN A 21 9.65 26.36 7.48
CA ASN A 21 8.47 26.40 8.36
C ASN A 21 7.58 25.16 8.18
N TYR A 22 7.76 24.42 7.08
CA TYR A 22 6.85 23.36 6.67
C TYR A 22 7.59 22.14 6.11
N ILE A 23 7.06 20.97 6.44
CA ILE A 23 7.46 19.67 5.89
C ILE A 23 6.30 19.14 5.05
N ILE A 24 6.56 18.79 3.79
CA ILE A 24 5.63 18.03 2.95
C ILE A 24 6.23 16.65 2.66
N SER A 25 5.52 15.59 3.04
CA SER A 25 5.85 14.21 2.70
C SER A 25 5.02 13.76 1.50
N ILE A 26 5.65 13.11 0.52
CA ILE A 26 4.95 12.49 -0.61
C ILE A 26 5.38 11.02 -0.69
N ASP A 27 4.40 10.15 -0.46
CA ASP A 27 4.53 8.73 -0.73
C ASP A 27 4.17 8.48 -2.19
N LEU A 28 5.18 8.34 -3.04
CA LEU A 28 5.03 7.95 -4.45
C LEU A 28 4.94 6.42 -4.53
N GLY A 29 3.89 5.81 -3.97
CA GLY A 29 3.74 4.34 -3.92
C GLY A 29 3.42 3.72 -5.29
N THR A 30 3.73 2.44 -5.50
CA THR A 30 3.58 1.78 -6.82
C THR A 30 2.14 1.77 -7.37
N THR A 31 1.14 1.53 -6.51
CA THR A 31 -0.28 1.44 -6.92
C THR A 31 -1.11 2.64 -6.50
N PHE A 32 -0.78 3.25 -5.36
CA PHE A 32 -1.43 4.42 -4.79
C PHE A 32 -0.36 5.33 -4.18
N SER A 33 -0.48 6.63 -4.45
CA SER A 33 0.37 7.66 -3.86
C SER A 33 -0.46 8.60 -2.99
N GLY A 34 0.17 9.28 -2.03
CA GLY A 34 -0.50 10.27 -1.21
C GLY A 34 0.47 11.29 -0.62
N SER A 35 -0.07 12.29 0.08
CA SER A 35 0.73 13.32 0.72
C SER A 35 0.12 13.81 2.03
N CYS A 36 0.99 14.18 2.97
CA CYS A 36 0.64 14.89 4.19
C CYS A 36 1.73 15.89 4.57
N TYR A 37 1.39 16.85 5.42
CA TYR A 37 2.29 17.95 5.79
C TYR A 37 2.13 18.37 7.25
N ALA A 38 3.16 19.03 7.79
CA ALA A 38 3.15 19.60 9.14
C ALA A 38 3.91 20.92 9.19
N CYS A 39 3.60 21.73 10.21
CA CYS A 39 4.33 22.96 10.54
C CYS A 39 5.50 22.62 11.48
N THR A 40 6.69 23.16 11.26
CA THR A 40 7.83 22.89 12.15
C THR A 40 7.65 23.48 13.57
N ASN A 41 6.72 24.43 13.72
CA ASN A 41 6.29 25.02 15.00
C ASN A 41 5.13 24.27 15.69
N ASP A 42 4.38 23.42 14.97
CA ASP A 42 3.34 22.55 15.51
C ASP A 42 3.56 21.13 14.99
N LYS A 43 4.33 20.37 15.77
CA LYS A 43 4.82 19.03 15.41
C LYS A 43 3.79 17.93 15.67
N ASP A 44 2.76 18.21 16.45
CA ASP A 44 1.74 17.23 16.82
C ASP A 44 0.63 17.17 15.74
N THR A 45 0.41 18.27 15.00
CA THR A 45 -0.56 18.35 13.90
C THR A 45 0.04 17.94 12.55
N ILE A 46 -0.32 16.76 12.06
CA ILE A 46 -0.09 16.32 10.67
C ILE A 46 -1.40 16.40 9.89
N VAL A 47 -1.40 17.14 8.78
CA VAL A 47 -2.56 17.33 7.89
C VAL A 47 -2.40 16.48 6.63
N HIS A 48 -3.43 15.70 6.29
CA HIS A 48 -3.43 14.84 5.11
C HIS A 48 -4.16 15.47 3.92
N VAL A 49 -3.67 15.21 2.71
CA VAL A 49 -4.40 15.52 1.47
C VAL A 49 -5.39 14.39 1.20
N ILE A 50 -6.67 14.64 1.50
CA ILE A 50 -7.75 13.63 1.41
C ILE A 50 -8.69 13.79 0.21
N LYS A 51 -8.60 14.90 -0.51
CA LYS A 51 -9.43 15.22 -1.68
C LYS A 51 -8.52 15.26 -2.90
N TRP A 52 -8.88 14.57 -3.98
CA TRP A 52 -8.06 14.50 -5.20
C TRP A 52 -8.89 14.83 -6.45
N PRO A 53 -8.28 15.25 -7.57
CA PRO A 53 -9.02 15.56 -8.80
C PRO A 53 -9.88 14.39 -9.29
N GLU A 54 -11.16 14.67 -9.55
CA GLU A 54 -12.16 13.71 -10.04
C GLU A 54 -12.36 12.45 -9.15
N GLN A 55 -11.80 12.43 -7.93
CA GLN A 55 -12.06 11.39 -6.93
C GLN A 55 -13.22 11.84 -6.03
N GLN A 56 -14.29 11.05 -5.98
CA GLN A 56 -15.47 11.36 -5.14
C GLN A 56 -15.20 11.04 -3.66
N ASP A 57 -14.46 9.96 -3.40
CA ASP A 57 -14.17 9.47 -2.06
C ASP A 57 -13.04 10.26 -1.38
N LEU A 58 -13.30 10.71 -0.15
CA LEU A 58 -12.29 11.35 0.69
C LEU A 58 -11.35 10.30 1.27
N PHE A 59 -10.10 10.27 0.80
CA PHE A 59 -9.09 9.28 1.18
C PHE A 59 -7.67 9.82 1.00
N GLU A 60 -6.73 9.47 1.88
CA GLU A 60 -5.37 10.04 1.92
C GLU A 60 -4.49 9.66 0.71
N LYS A 61 -4.95 8.78 -0.17
CA LYS A 61 -4.23 8.38 -1.39
C LYS A 61 -5.11 8.42 -2.64
N THR A 62 -4.45 8.47 -3.79
CA THR A 62 -5.03 8.36 -5.13
C THR A 62 -4.19 7.40 -6.00
N PRO A 63 -4.76 6.69 -6.99
CA PRO A 63 -4.03 5.70 -7.80
C PRO A 63 -2.80 6.26 -8.54
N THR A 64 -1.68 5.54 -8.50
CA THR A 64 -0.43 5.91 -9.20
C THR A 64 -0.52 5.58 -10.69
N ALA A 65 -1.28 6.40 -11.41
CA ALA A 65 -1.57 6.22 -12.83
C ALA A 65 -1.66 7.54 -13.59
N CYS A 66 -1.23 7.52 -14.85
CA CYS A 66 -1.36 8.60 -15.84
C CYS A 66 -2.12 8.08 -17.07
N LEU A 67 -2.94 8.93 -17.68
CA LEU A 67 -3.57 8.68 -18.97
C LEU A 67 -3.07 9.72 -19.98
N TYR A 68 -2.48 9.26 -21.06
CA TYR A 68 -1.96 10.09 -22.15
C TYR A 68 -2.90 10.06 -23.35
N ASP A 69 -3.09 11.23 -23.98
CA ASP A 69 -3.54 11.35 -25.35
C ASP A 69 -2.34 11.09 -26.27
N ILE A 70 -2.40 9.98 -27.01
CA ILE A 70 -1.36 9.52 -27.95
C ILE A 70 -1.71 9.79 -29.42
N ALA A 71 -2.87 10.39 -29.70
CA ALA A 71 -3.18 10.95 -31.01
C ALA A 71 -2.41 12.27 -31.27
N ARG A 72 -1.84 12.88 -30.23
CA ARG A 72 -0.93 14.04 -30.31
C ARG A 72 0.54 13.63 -30.40
N SER A 73 1.33 14.48 -31.04
CA SER A 73 2.80 14.42 -31.03
C SER A 73 3.38 15.77 -30.57
N PRO A 74 4.11 15.85 -29.45
CA PRO A 74 4.29 14.79 -28.45
C PRO A 74 2.96 14.36 -27.82
N ALA A 75 2.92 13.13 -27.30
CA ALA A 75 1.80 12.66 -26.48
C ALA A 75 1.70 13.51 -25.20
N LYS A 76 0.49 13.66 -24.64
CA LYS A 76 0.25 14.55 -23.51
C LYS A 76 -0.60 13.86 -22.43
N MET A 77 -0.18 13.94 -21.16
CA MET A 77 -1.04 13.54 -20.04
C MET A 77 -2.31 14.39 -20.02
N ILE A 78 -3.47 13.73 -20.09
CA ILE A 78 -4.81 14.33 -20.05
C ILE A 78 -5.55 14.08 -18.74
N LYS A 79 -5.24 12.97 -18.05
CA LYS A 79 -5.76 12.63 -16.71
C LYS A 79 -4.67 11.94 -15.89
N TRP A 80 -4.81 11.98 -14.57
CA TRP A 80 -3.98 11.26 -13.61
C TRP A 80 -4.84 10.75 -12.45
N GLY A 81 -4.28 9.95 -11.55
CA GLY A 81 -4.98 9.53 -10.35
C GLY A 81 -6.21 8.65 -10.65
N LYS A 82 -7.24 8.81 -9.83
CA LYS A 82 -8.56 8.15 -10.01
C LYS A 82 -9.16 8.43 -11.39
N ALA A 83 -9.01 9.64 -11.91
CA ALA A 83 -9.54 10.05 -13.21
C ALA A 83 -8.96 9.23 -14.38
N ALA A 84 -7.66 8.91 -14.33
CA ALA A 84 -7.00 8.08 -15.33
C ALA A 84 -7.54 6.64 -15.32
N MET A 85 -7.68 6.06 -14.12
CA MET A 85 -8.22 4.71 -13.93
C MET A 85 -9.66 4.60 -14.43
N ASP A 86 -10.54 5.53 -14.03
CA ASP A 86 -11.96 5.46 -14.37
C ASP A 86 -12.20 5.67 -15.88
N HIS A 87 -11.40 6.51 -16.55
CA HIS A 87 -11.43 6.60 -18.01
C HIS A 87 -11.05 5.27 -18.68
N ALA A 88 -10.00 4.58 -18.20
CA ALA A 88 -9.55 3.30 -18.74
C ALA A 88 -10.48 2.10 -18.37
N THR A 89 -11.40 2.30 -17.43
CA THR A 89 -12.51 1.37 -17.14
C THR A 89 -13.75 1.67 -17.99
N LEU A 90 -14.10 2.95 -18.20
CA LEU A 90 -15.28 3.37 -18.99
C LEU A 90 -15.05 3.27 -20.50
N PHE A 91 -13.84 3.56 -20.97
CA PHE A 91 -13.46 3.58 -22.38
C PHE A 91 -12.28 2.62 -22.67
N PRO A 92 -12.44 1.30 -22.40
CA PRO A 92 -11.34 0.33 -22.49
C PRO A 92 -10.82 0.05 -23.91
N ASN A 93 -11.48 0.62 -24.93
CA ASN A 93 -11.15 0.46 -26.35
C ASN A 93 -10.77 1.80 -27.02
N ASP A 94 -10.42 2.85 -26.26
CA ASP A 94 -10.03 4.14 -26.85
C ASP A 94 -8.56 4.11 -27.31
N GLU A 95 -8.36 3.73 -28.58
CA GLU A 95 -7.07 3.66 -29.28
C GLU A 95 -6.28 4.99 -29.29
N ASN A 96 -6.92 6.13 -28.97
CA ASN A 96 -6.26 7.42 -28.88
C ASN A 96 -5.62 7.67 -27.49
N THR A 97 -5.80 6.75 -26.54
CA THR A 97 -5.33 6.92 -25.16
C THR A 97 -4.42 5.78 -24.68
N LEU A 98 -3.52 6.11 -23.77
CA LEU A 98 -2.56 5.19 -23.15
C LEU A 98 -2.57 5.36 -21.64
N LEU A 99 -3.02 4.34 -20.90
CA LEU A 99 -2.87 4.28 -19.45
C LEU A 99 -1.46 3.77 -19.10
N ILE A 100 -0.76 4.49 -18.23
CA ILE A 100 0.51 4.05 -17.63
C ILE A 100 0.35 4.06 -16.12
N SER A 101 0.41 2.87 -15.51
CA SER A 101 0.35 2.63 -14.07
C SER A 101 1.54 1.77 -13.62
N GLU A 102 1.75 1.64 -12.30
CA GLU A 102 2.83 0.82 -11.70
C GLU A 102 4.26 1.20 -12.14
N PHE A 103 4.40 2.37 -12.77
CA PHE A 103 5.65 2.83 -13.38
C PHE A 103 6.82 2.98 -12.39
N LYS A 104 6.55 3.11 -11.08
CA LYS A 104 7.60 3.14 -10.03
C LYS A 104 8.54 1.95 -10.20
N LEU A 105 8.02 0.71 -10.20
CA LEU A 105 8.83 -0.52 -10.34
C LEU A 105 9.63 -0.62 -11.65
N LYS A 106 9.40 0.29 -12.61
CA LYS A 106 10.05 0.33 -13.92
C LYS A 106 11.03 1.50 -14.08
N LEU A 107 11.23 2.32 -13.05
CA LEU A 107 12.20 3.41 -13.09
C LEU A 107 13.64 2.89 -12.96
N PHE A 108 13.91 2.03 -11.98
CA PHE A 108 15.28 1.64 -11.60
C PHE A 108 15.45 0.14 -11.32
N HIS A 109 16.72 -0.31 -11.32
CA HIS A 109 17.20 -1.61 -10.85
C HIS A 109 16.59 -2.92 -11.41
N GLN A 110 16.03 -2.86 -12.61
CA GLN A 110 16.10 -3.98 -13.57
C GLN A 110 16.22 -3.42 -14.99
N GLN A 111 16.55 -4.27 -15.99
CA GLN A 111 16.81 -3.81 -17.36
C GLN A 111 15.67 -2.91 -17.86
N PRO A 112 15.98 -1.79 -18.55
CA PRO A 112 14.95 -0.95 -19.15
C PRO A 112 14.23 -1.76 -20.22
N THR A 113 13.13 -2.38 -19.80
CA THR A 113 11.94 -2.45 -20.64
C THR A 113 11.50 -1.01 -20.81
N GLU A 114 12.06 -0.37 -21.83
CA GLU A 114 11.35 0.72 -22.49
C GLU A 114 9.92 0.23 -22.73
N LEU A 115 8.93 1.08 -22.49
CA LEU A 115 7.57 0.75 -22.88
C LEU A 115 7.61 0.48 -24.39
N ASP A 116 6.99 -0.61 -24.88
CA ASP A 116 6.90 -0.95 -26.32
C ASP A 116 6.03 0.04 -27.13
N ASN A 117 5.94 1.28 -26.64
CA ASN A 117 5.28 2.42 -27.23
C ASN A 117 6.28 3.60 -27.27
N PRO A 118 6.72 4.06 -28.46
CA PRO A 118 7.78 5.05 -28.61
C PRO A 118 7.37 6.50 -28.24
N LEU A 119 6.17 6.70 -27.67
CA LEU A 119 5.60 8.03 -27.40
C LEU A 119 5.77 8.52 -25.96
N VAL A 120 5.85 7.61 -24.97
CA VAL A 120 5.92 7.95 -23.54
C VAL A 120 6.73 6.90 -22.77
N SER A 121 7.67 7.34 -21.93
CA SER A 121 8.48 6.46 -21.07
C SER A 121 7.98 6.44 -19.62
N TYR A 122 8.33 5.38 -18.87
CA TYR A 122 8.03 5.30 -17.43
C TYR A 122 8.61 6.47 -16.62
N ARG A 123 9.79 7.01 -16.99
CA ARG A 123 10.35 8.23 -16.39
C ARG A 123 9.49 9.47 -16.67
N THR A 124 8.91 9.57 -17.87
CA THR A 124 7.98 10.65 -18.23
C THR A 124 6.72 10.58 -17.37
N ALA A 125 6.14 9.37 -17.23
CA ALA A 125 4.98 9.15 -16.36
C ALA A 125 5.27 9.48 -14.89
N ALA A 126 6.47 9.18 -14.38
CA ALA A 126 6.85 9.56 -13.02
C ALA A 126 7.00 11.08 -12.83
N ILE A 127 7.55 11.81 -13.81
CA ILE A 127 7.68 13.27 -13.76
C ILE A 127 6.31 13.94 -13.83
N ASP A 128 5.49 13.58 -14.82
CA ASP A 128 4.15 14.15 -15.02
C ASP A 128 3.25 13.86 -13.80
N TYR A 129 3.29 12.64 -13.26
CA TYR A 129 2.55 12.28 -12.05
C TYR A 129 3.04 13.03 -10.81
N LEU A 130 4.36 13.08 -10.58
CA LEU A 130 4.93 13.75 -9.42
C LEU A 130 4.68 15.26 -9.46
N HIS A 131 4.70 15.86 -10.66
CA HIS A 131 4.32 17.25 -10.88
C HIS A 131 2.84 17.49 -10.57
N ALA A 132 1.94 16.59 -11.00
CA ALA A 132 0.51 16.71 -10.78
C ALA A 132 0.13 16.56 -9.29
N ILE A 133 0.68 15.54 -8.60
CA ILE A 133 0.42 15.32 -7.18
C ILE A 133 1.05 16.43 -6.31
N HIS A 134 2.26 16.90 -6.63
CA HIS A 134 2.86 18.06 -5.95
C HIS A 134 2.07 19.34 -6.16
N THR A 135 1.69 19.66 -7.40
CA THR A 135 0.89 20.86 -7.71
C THR A 135 -0.43 20.85 -6.94
N TYR A 136 -1.13 19.72 -6.91
CA TYR A 136 -2.38 19.61 -6.17
C TYR A 136 -2.18 19.66 -4.64
N THR A 137 -1.16 18.98 -4.11
CA THR A 137 -0.75 19.09 -2.70
C THR A 137 -0.45 20.54 -2.31
N MET A 138 0.30 21.28 -3.14
CA MET A 138 0.62 22.69 -2.91
C MET A 138 -0.63 23.58 -2.94
N LEU A 139 -1.62 23.30 -3.82
CA LEU A 139 -2.90 24.02 -3.83
C LEU A 139 -3.67 23.81 -2.52
N GLN A 140 -3.75 22.57 -1.99
CA GLN A 140 -4.40 22.29 -0.71
C GLN A 140 -3.62 22.87 0.48
N PHE A 141 -2.29 22.76 0.46
CA PHE A 141 -1.40 23.30 1.47
C PHE A 141 -1.52 24.83 1.60
N LEU A 142 -1.49 25.56 0.48
CA LEU A 142 -1.60 27.03 0.45
C LEU A 142 -3.01 27.54 0.75
N GLN A 143 -4.06 26.78 0.44
CA GLN A 143 -5.43 27.08 0.89
C GLN A 143 -5.54 27.08 2.42
N ASN A 144 -4.85 26.12 3.07
CA ASN A 144 -4.83 26.00 4.53
C ASN A 144 -3.74 26.85 5.20
N ASN A 145 -2.73 27.32 4.45
CA ASN A 145 -1.63 28.16 4.95
C ASN A 145 -1.39 29.38 4.02
N PRO A 146 -2.29 30.38 3.98
CA PRO A 146 -2.21 31.47 2.99
C PRO A 146 -1.00 32.41 3.12
N GLU A 147 -0.30 32.39 4.26
CA GLU A 147 0.93 33.16 4.51
C GLU A 147 2.22 32.40 4.15
N ALA A 148 2.12 31.11 3.78
CA ALA A 148 3.28 30.28 3.47
C ALA A 148 3.83 30.56 2.06
N ASN A 149 5.17 30.55 1.94
CA ASN A 149 5.86 30.52 0.65
C ASN A 149 6.37 29.09 0.37
N ALA A 150 6.37 28.67 -0.89
CA ALA A 150 6.98 27.41 -1.32
C ALA A 150 8.45 27.29 -0.86
N ASP A 151 9.21 28.38 -0.83
CA ASP A 151 10.62 28.38 -0.36
C ASP A 151 10.78 27.97 1.12
N GLN A 152 9.71 28.05 1.92
CA GLN A 152 9.68 27.63 3.33
C GLN A 152 9.37 26.14 3.49
N VAL A 153 9.25 25.38 2.40
CA VAL A 153 8.95 23.95 2.37
C VAL A 153 10.20 23.11 2.11
N ARG A 154 10.43 22.12 2.99
CA ARG A 154 11.25 20.93 2.72
C ARG A 154 10.34 19.76 2.35
N TYR A 155 10.75 18.99 1.36
CA TYR A 155 10.10 17.78 0.87
C TYR A 155 10.81 16.52 1.37
N VAL A 156 10.02 15.48 1.66
CA VAL A 156 10.49 14.12 1.93
C VAL A 156 9.76 13.16 0.99
N LEU A 157 10.51 12.37 0.22
CA LEU A 157 9.98 11.40 -0.75
C LEU A 157 10.33 9.97 -0.31
N THR A 158 9.39 9.02 -0.44
CA THR A 158 9.62 7.62 -0.04
C THR A 158 9.93 6.67 -1.21
N ILE A 159 10.86 5.75 -0.95
CA ILE A 159 11.36 4.73 -1.88
C ILE A 159 11.42 3.34 -1.23
N PRO A 160 11.38 2.24 -2.02
CA PRO A 160 11.62 0.90 -1.50
C PRO A 160 12.95 0.78 -0.74
N ALA A 161 12.98 -0.12 0.24
CA ALA A 161 14.13 -0.43 1.10
C ALA A 161 15.38 -0.89 0.33
N THR A 162 15.23 -1.31 -0.92
CA THR A 162 16.31 -1.78 -1.79
C THR A 162 16.92 -0.68 -2.66
N TRP A 163 16.33 0.51 -2.72
CA TRP A 163 16.62 1.57 -3.70
C TRP A 163 17.68 2.59 -3.21
N VAL A 164 18.83 2.09 -2.79
CA VAL A 164 19.86 2.90 -2.12
C VAL A 164 20.70 3.74 -3.10
N GLN A 165 21.02 4.97 -2.67
CA GLN A 165 21.98 5.91 -3.29
C GLN A 165 21.67 6.36 -4.73
N GLU A 166 21.89 5.52 -5.74
CA GLU A 166 21.76 5.91 -7.16
C GLU A 166 20.28 6.21 -7.49
N ASP A 167 19.38 5.31 -7.10
CA ASP A 167 17.93 5.45 -7.23
C ASP A 167 17.40 6.65 -6.41
N SER A 168 18.05 6.97 -5.29
CA SER A 168 17.73 8.12 -4.44
C SER A 168 18.16 9.47 -5.04
N GLU A 169 19.18 9.49 -5.91
CA GLU A 169 19.55 10.67 -6.70
C GLU A 169 18.68 10.78 -7.95
N ALA A 170 18.42 9.67 -8.64
CA ALA A 170 17.56 9.65 -9.82
C ALA A 170 16.11 10.06 -9.51
N LEU A 171 15.56 9.71 -8.33
CA LEU A 171 14.29 10.26 -7.87
C LEU A 171 14.37 11.75 -7.55
N ARG A 172 15.51 12.26 -7.06
CA ARG A 172 15.72 13.70 -6.83
C ARG A 172 15.78 14.48 -8.14
N GLU A 173 16.40 13.94 -9.19
CA GLU A 173 16.34 14.51 -10.54
C GLU A 173 14.89 14.58 -11.06
N ILE A 174 14.15 13.47 -10.96
CA ILE A 174 12.72 13.41 -11.31
C ILE A 174 11.90 14.44 -10.52
N ALA A 175 12.20 14.66 -9.23
CA ALA A 175 11.55 15.66 -8.39
C ALA A 175 11.89 17.11 -8.78
N ILE A 176 13.12 17.39 -9.21
CA ILE A 176 13.53 18.70 -9.72
C ILE A 176 12.88 18.97 -11.09
N GLU A 177 12.83 17.99 -11.98
CA GLU A 177 12.14 18.10 -13.28
C GLU A 177 10.62 18.22 -13.13
N ALA A 178 10.02 17.57 -12.13
CA ALA A 178 8.63 17.75 -11.72
C ALA A 178 8.34 19.10 -11.02
N GLY A 179 9.37 19.91 -10.74
CA GLY A 179 9.22 21.26 -10.20
C GLY A 179 8.96 21.35 -8.69
N LEU A 180 9.32 20.32 -7.90
CA LEU A 180 9.20 20.37 -6.43
C LEU A 180 10.08 21.47 -5.82
N VAL A 181 11.24 21.70 -6.42
CA VAL A 181 12.16 22.82 -6.14
C VAL A 181 12.65 23.41 -7.46
N SER A 182 13.29 24.58 -7.44
CA SER A 182 13.78 25.19 -8.67
C SER A 182 15.01 24.48 -9.21
N ALA A 183 14.99 24.10 -10.48
CA ALA A 183 16.18 23.66 -11.22
C ALA A 183 17.30 24.73 -11.29
N THR A 184 17.01 25.98 -10.90
CA THR A 184 18.00 27.07 -10.81
C THR A 184 18.56 27.33 -9.41
N GLU A 185 18.01 26.68 -8.37
CA GLU A 185 18.66 26.63 -7.05
C GLU A 185 19.99 25.87 -7.12
N ASN A 186 20.89 26.14 -6.18
CA ASN A 186 22.14 25.38 -6.09
C ASN A 186 21.88 23.95 -5.62
N GLU A 187 22.66 22.97 -6.12
CA GLU A 187 22.58 21.56 -5.73
C GLU A 187 22.54 21.33 -4.21
N ILE A 188 23.31 22.10 -3.43
CA ILE A 188 23.32 22.01 -1.97
C ILE A 188 21.97 22.41 -1.37
N VAL A 189 21.27 23.37 -1.97
CA VAL A 189 19.91 23.77 -1.56
C VAL A 189 18.90 22.73 -2.03
N GLN A 190 19.00 22.23 -3.26
CA GLN A 190 18.11 21.18 -3.79
C GLN A 190 18.17 19.90 -2.95
N LYS A 191 19.38 19.45 -2.56
CA LYS A 191 19.59 18.29 -1.68
C LYS A 191 19.20 18.54 -0.22
N ASP A 192 19.28 19.79 0.23
CA ASP A 192 18.77 20.19 1.55
C ASP A 192 17.24 20.37 1.59
N ARG A 193 16.60 20.63 0.44
CA ARG A 193 15.15 20.75 0.30
C ARG A 193 14.44 19.45 -0.10
N ILE A 194 15.10 18.51 -0.78
CA ILE A 194 14.54 17.20 -1.16
C ILE A 194 15.32 16.08 -0.46
N SER A 195 14.79 15.66 0.69
CA SER A 195 15.19 14.43 1.36
C SER A 195 14.51 13.22 0.71
N VAL A 196 15.21 12.09 0.68
CA VAL A 196 14.69 10.80 0.20
C VAL A 196 14.89 9.78 1.33
N LEU A 197 13.88 8.95 1.57
CA LEU A 197 13.79 8.06 2.73
C LEU A 197 13.24 6.68 2.30
N SER A 198 13.72 5.61 2.92
CA SER A 198 13.16 4.27 2.72
C SER A 198 11.77 4.14 3.35
N GLU A 199 10.85 3.47 2.64
CA GLU A 199 9.49 3.15 3.09
C GLU A 199 9.52 2.42 4.44
N ALA A 200 10.45 1.46 4.62
CA ALA A 200 10.62 0.73 5.89
C ALA A 200 11.11 1.59 7.08
N HIS A 201 11.88 2.66 6.86
CA HIS A 201 12.33 3.59 7.91
C HIS A 201 11.30 4.71 8.18
N ALA A 202 10.61 5.19 7.14
CA ALA A 202 9.42 6.00 7.35
C ALA A 202 8.38 5.25 8.22
N ALA A 203 8.13 3.97 7.88
CA ALA A 203 7.25 3.09 8.61
C ALA A 203 7.68 2.86 10.08
N SER A 204 8.98 2.78 10.39
CA SER A 204 9.46 2.67 11.79
C SER A 204 9.21 3.95 12.60
N LEU A 205 9.42 5.13 11.99
CA LEU A 205 9.12 6.42 12.61
C LEU A 205 7.62 6.59 12.90
N PHE A 206 6.74 6.13 12.00
CA PHE A 206 5.29 6.07 12.26
C PHE A 206 4.95 5.15 13.44
N CYS A 207 5.49 3.94 13.48
CA CYS A 207 5.26 3.00 14.58
C CYS A 207 5.65 3.59 15.94
N ASP A 208 6.87 4.14 16.05
CA ASP A 208 7.37 4.76 17.27
C ASP A 208 6.54 5.97 17.70
N ARG A 209 6.32 6.94 16.79
CA ARG A 209 5.72 8.24 17.13
C ARG A 209 4.22 8.19 17.36
N GLU A 210 3.51 7.23 16.76
CA GLU A 210 2.04 7.20 16.80
C GLU A 210 1.49 5.96 17.52
N TYR A 211 1.97 4.76 17.15
CA TYR A 211 1.43 3.52 17.72
C TYR A 211 2.01 3.19 19.11
N CYS A 212 3.27 3.54 19.39
CA CYS A 212 3.96 3.15 20.62
C CYS A 212 3.67 4.03 21.85
N ASN A 213 2.70 4.95 21.76
CA ASN A 213 2.29 5.80 22.88
C ASN A 213 1.32 5.12 23.87
N THR A 214 0.64 4.02 23.49
CA THR A 214 -0.31 3.33 24.38
C THR A 214 0.36 2.23 25.21
N SER A 215 -0.12 1.98 26.42
CA SER A 215 0.42 0.93 27.31
C SER A 215 0.40 -0.50 26.72
N ALA A 216 -0.45 -0.77 25.73
CA ALA A 216 -0.55 -2.09 25.09
C ALA A 216 0.48 -2.29 23.95
N THR A 217 0.82 -1.20 23.24
CA THR A 217 1.62 -1.22 22.01
C THR A 217 3.02 -0.64 22.19
N ARG A 218 3.28 0.07 23.29
CA ARG A 218 4.55 0.72 23.62
C ARG A 218 5.77 -0.17 23.48
N LEU A 219 6.83 0.40 22.91
CA LEU A 219 8.17 -0.15 22.91
C LEU A 219 8.94 0.24 24.19
N PHE A 220 9.75 -0.68 24.71
CA PHE A 220 10.67 -0.44 25.82
C PHE A 220 12.14 -0.44 25.36
N GLU A 221 13.03 0.22 26.11
CA GLU A 221 14.45 0.29 25.79
C GLU A 221 15.08 -1.12 25.69
N GLY A 222 15.83 -1.37 24.61
CA GLY A 222 16.40 -2.67 24.27
C GLY A 222 15.46 -3.62 23.52
N GLN A 223 14.17 -3.28 23.36
CA GLN A 223 13.22 -4.08 22.59
C GLN A 223 13.55 -4.05 21.09
N ARG A 224 13.50 -5.21 20.45
CA ARG A 224 13.79 -5.36 19.02
C ARG A 224 12.52 -5.52 18.22
N TYR A 225 12.42 -4.79 17.12
CA TYR A 225 11.26 -4.89 16.24
C TYR A 225 11.65 -4.94 14.77
N LEU A 226 10.88 -5.73 14.02
CA LEU A 226 10.93 -5.77 12.56
C LEU A 226 9.74 -4.97 12.03
N VAL A 227 10.00 -4.11 11.04
CA VAL A 227 9.00 -3.36 10.31
C VAL A 227 8.86 -3.98 8.92
N CYS A 228 7.63 -4.30 8.53
CA CYS A 228 7.28 -4.82 7.22
C CYS A 228 6.23 -3.91 6.59
N ASP A 229 6.64 -2.96 5.74
CA ASP A 229 5.71 -2.24 4.88
C ASP A 229 5.39 -3.15 3.68
N ALA A 230 4.18 -3.71 3.69
CA ALA A 230 3.69 -4.60 2.65
C ALA A 230 2.78 -3.78 1.72
N GLY A 231 3.36 -3.39 0.58
CA GLY A 231 2.79 -2.40 -0.33
C GLY A 231 1.97 -2.97 -1.49
N GLY A 232 1.75 -2.10 -2.47
CA GLY A 232 1.13 -2.46 -3.74
C GLY A 232 2.01 -3.40 -4.57
N GLY A 233 3.26 -2.98 -4.82
CA GLY A 233 4.20 -3.72 -5.67
C GLY A 233 5.49 -4.18 -4.96
N THR A 234 5.69 -3.83 -3.69
CA THR A 234 6.88 -4.16 -2.91
C THR A 234 6.54 -4.69 -1.52
N ILE A 235 7.53 -5.38 -0.92
CA ILE A 235 7.61 -5.67 0.51
C ILE A 235 8.92 -5.08 0.99
N ASP A 236 8.89 -4.22 2.00
CA ASP A 236 10.04 -3.44 2.44
C ASP A 236 10.29 -3.63 3.95
N LEU A 237 11.49 -4.12 4.29
CA LEU A 237 11.82 -4.72 5.59
C LEU A 237 13.02 -4.05 6.26
N ALA A 238 12.82 -3.57 7.48
CA ALA A 238 13.88 -3.04 8.34
C ALA A 238 13.79 -3.61 9.76
N VAL A 239 14.92 -3.64 10.49
CA VAL A 239 15.00 -4.16 11.87
C VAL A 239 15.70 -3.15 12.75
N PHE A 240 15.07 -2.82 13.87
CA PHE A 240 15.49 -1.79 14.81
C PHE A 240 15.56 -2.32 16.25
N GLU A 241 16.34 -1.64 17.09
CA GLU A 241 16.32 -1.74 18.55
C GLU A 241 15.90 -0.39 19.11
N GLN A 242 14.95 -0.36 20.04
CA GLN A 242 14.53 0.87 20.72
C GLN A 242 15.62 1.32 21.71
N THR A 243 16.00 2.59 21.74
CA THR A 243 17.09 3.10 22.60
C THR A 243 16.75 4.45 23.24
N THR A 244 17.57 4.90 24.18
CA THR A 244 17.51 6.25 24.78
C THR A 244 18.39 7.29 24.05
N ASN A 245 18.85 7.03 22.81
CA ASN A 245 19.59 8.02 22.02
C ASN A 245 18.68 9.18 21.54
N ASP A 246 19.27 10.17 20.85
CA ASP A 246 18.51 11.31 20.30
C ASP A 246 17.44 10.88 19.26
N GLN A 247 17.55 9.68 18.68
CA GLN A 247 16.68 9.16 17.62
C GLN A 247 15.42 8.48 18.20
N GLY A 248 15.60 7.68 19.26
CA GLY A 248 14.62 6.79 19.86
C GLY A 248 14.80 5.32 19.47
N HIS A 249 15.49 5.05 18.35
CA HIS A 249 15.82 3.72 17.87
C HIS A 249 17.19 3.70 17.16
N CYS A 250 17.71 2.50 16.91
CA CYS A 250 18.89 2.25 16.11
C CYS A 250 18.67 1.07 15.15
N GLN A 251 19.28 1.12 13.97
CA GLN A 251 19.13 0.08 12.96
C GLN A 251 20.12 -1.07 13.18
N LEU A 252 19.63 -2.30 13.15
CA LEU A 252 20.42 -3.51 13.47
C LEU A 252 20.92 -4.26 12.24
N ALA A 253 20.27 -4.09 11.09
CA ALA A 253 20.65 -4.69 9.83
C ALA A 253 20.32 -3.72 8.69
N LEU A 254 21.13 -3.76 7.62
CA LEU A 254 20.73 -3.18 6.34
C LEU A 254 19.32 -3.65 6.00
N GLU A 255 18.52 -2.77 5.40
CA GLU A 255 17.17 -3.10 4.96
C GLU A 255 17.18 -4.19 3.88
N SER A 256 16.03 -4.79 3.60
CA SER A 256 15.83 -5.65 2.45
C SER A 256 14.39 -5.60 1.99
N GLY A 257 14.10 -6.22 0.85
CA GLY A 257 12.74 -6.26 0.31
C GLY A 257 12.66 -7.13 -0.93
N GLY A 258 11.51 -7.09 -1.59
CA GLY A 258 11.28 -7.75 -2.87
C GLY A 258 10.10 -7.13 -3.62
N PRO A 259 10.04 -7.27 -4.96
CA PRO A 259 8.98 -6.71 -5.80
C PRO A 259 7.71 -7.60 -5.77
N CYS A 260 7.24 -7.96 -4.57
CA CYS A 260 6.23 -9.01 -4.34
C CYS A 260 5.02 -8.52 -3.50
N GLY A 261 4.46 -7.39 -3.91
CA GLY A 261 3.26 -6.81 -3.28
C GLY A 261 1.92 -7.38 -3.80
N SER A 262 0.82 -6.77 -3.34
CA SER A 262 -0.56 -7.14 -3.68
C SER A 262 -1.01 -6.97 -5.15
N THR A 263 -0.15 -6.50 -6.07
CA THR A 263 -0.42 -6.57 -7.52
C THR A 263 -0.13 -7.93 -8.14
N ILE A 264 0.79 -8.72 -7.57
CA ILE A 264 0.92 -10.15 -7.91
C ILE A 264 -0.37 -10.90 -7.50
N LEU A 265 -1.07 -10.37 -6.49
CA LEU A 265 -2.48 -10.63 -6.16
C LEU A 265 -3.37 -10.78 -7.41
N ASP A 266 -3.33 -9.72 -8.22
CA ASP A 266 -4.21 -9.52 -9.36
C ASP A 266 -3.74 -10.34 -10.56
N GLN A 267 -2.43 -10.40 -10.77
CA GLN A 267 -1.79 -11.20 -11.83
C GLN A 267 -2.05 -12.70 -11.64
N ASN A 268 -1.94 -13.22 -10.41
CA ASN A 268 -2.22 -14.62 -10.13
C ASN A 268 -3.70 -14.96 -10.34
N MET A 269 -4.63 -14.07 -9.95
CA MET A 269 -6.06 -14.26 -10.22
C MET A 269 -6.35 -14.20 -11.73
N GLU A 270 -5.71 -13.28 -12.46
CA GLU A 270 -5.80 -13.19 -13.92
C GLU A 270 -5.37 -14.51 -14.59
N MET A 271 -4.18 -15.01 -14.24
CA MET A 271 -3.66 -16.28 -14.75
C MET A 271 -4.52 -17.47 -14.34
N TYR A 272 -5.05 -17.51 -13.12
CA TYR A 272 -5.94 -18.58 -12.67
C TYR A 272 -7.26 -18.59 -13.48
N LEU A 273 -7.90 -17.44 -13.65
CA LEU A 273 -9.10 -17.31 -14.48
C LEU A 273 -8.81 -17.72 -15.93
N ARG A 274 -7.76 -17.14 -16.53
CA ARG A 274 -7.33 -17.39 -17.91
C ARG A 274 -7.03 -18.86 -18.16
N ASP A 275 -6.20 -19.50 -17.34
CA ASP A 275 -5.63 -20.82 -17.63
C ASP A 275 -6.35 -22.00 -16.96
N LYS A 276 -7.07 -21.79 -15.85
CA LYS A 276 -7.71 -22.87 -15.04
C LYS A 276 -9.24 -22.89 -15.12
N ILE A 277 -9.86 -21.74 -15.33
CA ILE A 277 -11.31 -21.60 -15.50
C ILE A 277 -11.68 -21.57 -16.98
N PHE A 278 -10.96 -20.78 -17.80
CA PHE A 278 -11.30 -20.60 -19.22
C PHE A 278 -10.36 -21.27 -20.22
N PHE A 279 -9.24 -21.83 -19.77
CA PHE A 279 -8.26 -22.57 -20.62
C PHE A 279 -7.73 -21.76 -21.83
N GLY A 280 -7.69 -20.44 -21.73
CA GLY A 280 -7.31 -19.51 -22.80
C GLY A 280 -8.43 -19.14 -23.79
N CYS A 281 -9.65 -19.67 -23.61
CA CYS A 281 -10.76 -19.56 -24.57
C CYS A 281 -11.86 -18.56 -24.16
N ALA A 282 -11.53 -17.56 -23.32
CA ALA A 282 -12.42 -16.45 -22.96
C ALA A 282 -11.83 -15.11 -23.42
N ASP A 283 -12.71 -14.18 -23.78
CA ASP A 283 -12.35 -12.83 -24.21
C ASP A 283 -11.69 -12.03 -23.07
N GLU A 284 -10.62 -11.28 -23.39
CA GLU A 284 -9.87 -10.43 -22.46
C GLU A 284 -10.75 -9.49 -21.63
N ARG A 285 -11.86 -9.02 -22.20
CA ARG A 285 -12.82 -8.12 -21.52
C ARG A 285 -13.54 -8.83 -20.37
N ILE A 286 -13.75 -10.14 -20.44
CA ILE A 286 -14.27 -10.94 -19.32
C ILE A 286 -13.18 -11.13 -18.27
N ILE A 287 -11.94 -11.47 -18.67
CA ILE A 287 -10.83 -11.64 -17.72
C ILE A 287 -10.64 -10.35 -16.89
N LYS A 288 -10.50 -9.19 -17.55
CA LYS A 288 -10.36 -7.89 -16.90
C LYS A 288 -11.54 -7.55 -15.97
N LEU A 289 -12.78 -7.81 -16.39
CA LEU A 289 -14.00 -7.57 -15.61
C LEU A 289 -14.11 -8.45 -14.36
N LEU A 290 -13.60 -9.68 -14.40
CA LEU A 290 -13.60 -10.60 -13.25
C LEU A 290 -12.45 -10.29 -12.28
N VAL A 291 -11.28 -9.92 -12.80
CA VAL A 291 -10.14 -9.44 -11.97
C VAL A 291 -10.48 -8.11 -11.29
N ASP A 292 -11.14 -7.17 -11.97
CA ASP A 292 -11.58 -5.91 -11.35
C ASP A 292 -12.69 -6.10 -10.30
N GLN A 293 -13.52 -7.15 -10.38
CA GLN A 293 -14.41 -7.56 -9.29
C GLN A 293 -13.61 -8.11 -8.11
N PHE A 294 -12.73 -9.11 -8.35
CA PHE A 294 -11.86 -9.67 -7.31
C PHE A 294 -11.11 -8.58 -6.52
N LYS A 295 -10.53 -7.60 -7.24
CA LYS A 295 -9.80 -6.46 -6.66
C LYS A 295 -10.64 -5.60 -5.72
N LYS A 296 -11.90 -5.36 -6.04
CA LYS A 296 -12.79 -4.44 -5.29
C LYS A 296 -13.54 -5.13 -4.16
N GLU A 297 -13.98 -6.36 -4.41
CA GLU A 297 -15.01 -7.03 -3.60
C GLU A 297 -14.46 -8.17 -2.74
N ILE A 298 -13.30 -8.76 -3.10
CA ILE A 298 -12.80 -9.98 -2.46
C ILE A 298 -11.38 -9.81 -1.88
N LYS A 299 -10.44 -9.28 -2.67
CA LYS A 299 -8.99 -9.28 -2.35
C LYS A 299 -8.65 -8.68 -0.98
N HIS A 300 -9.38 -7.65 -0.56
CA HIS A 300 -9.13 -6.93 0.68
C HIS A 300 -9.74 -7.61 1.92
N TYR A 301 -10.78 -8.44 1.75
CA TYR A 301 -11.48 -9.16 2.83
C TYR A 301 -11.12 -10.65 2.90
N PHE A 302 -10.36 -11.16 1.93
CA PHE A 302 -10.01 -12.57 1.86
C PHE A 302 -9.25 -13.00 3.13
N GLY A 303 -9.70 -14.09 3.75
CA GLY A 303 -9.17 -14.61 5.00
C GLY A 303 -9.74 -14.00 6.29
N GLU A 304 -10.79 -13.18 6.24
CA GLU A 304 -11.59 -12.88 7.44
C GLU A 304 -12.43 -14.11 7.83
N ASP A 305 -12.35 -14.55 9.08
CA ASP A 305 -13.18 -15.63 9.59
C ASP A 305 -14.61 -15.12 9.80
N SER A 306 -15.59 -15.78 9.19
CA SER A 306 -16.96 -15.28 8.95
C SER A 306 -17.83 -14.98 10.18
N ASN A 307 -17.29 -15.13 11.40
CA ASN A 307 -17.96 -14.81 12.68
C ASN A 307 -17.37 -13.60 13.44
N GLU A 308 -16.23 -13.04 13.04
CA GLU A 308 -15.72 -11.79 13.62
C GLU A 308 -15.65 -10.70 12.55
N HIS A 309 -16.64 -9.82 12.53
CA HIS A 309 -16.57 -8.58 11.76
C HIS A 309 -15.47 -7.69 12.37
N SER A 310 -14.27 -7.78 11.81
CA SER A 310 -13.26 -6.74 12.02
C SER A 310 -13.86 -5.40 11.54
N ASN A 311 -13.54 -4.30 12.22
CA ASN A 311 -14.01 -2.98 11.78
C ASN A 311 -13.23 -2.45 10.55
N TYR A 312 -12.39 -3.28 9.94
CA TYR A 312 -11.60 -2.93 8.76
C TYR A 312 -12.50 -2.90 7.50
N ILE A 313 -13.18 -1.78 7.32
CA ILE A 313 -13.73 -1.40 6.02
C ILE A 313 -12.57 -0.86 5.19
N PRO A 314 -12.07 -1.58 4.15
CA PRO A 314 -11.02 -1.06 3.29
C PRO A 314 -11.49 0.22 2.58
N PRO A 315 -10.58 1.12 2.14
CA PRO A 315 -10.93 2.51 1.76
C PRO A 315 -11.77 2.72 0.48
N ILE A 316 -12.47 1.70 0.01
CA ILE A 316 -13.34 1.70 -1.17
C ILE A 316 -14.84 1.74 -0.78
N ALA A 317 -15.19 1.49 0.49
CA ALA A 317 -16.56 1.14 0.90
C ALA A 317 -17.18 2.00 2.03
N LYS A 318 -17.00 3.33 2.02
CA LYS A 318 -17.75 4.25 2.91
C LYS A 318 -18.85 5.04 2.20
N ALA A 319 -19.80 4.31 1.61
CA ALA A 319 -21.09 4.86 1.22
C ALA A 319 -21.78 5.50 2.45
N ALA A 320 -22.36 6.69 2.26
CA ALA A 320 -22.71 7.56 3.38
C ALA A 320 -23.79 6.99 4.31
N LYS A 321 -23.43 6.84 5.59
CA LYS A 321 -24.38 6.95 6.71
C LYS A 321 -23.84 7.93 7.74
N THR A 322 -24.53 9.05 7.87
CA THR A 322 -24.34 9.99 8.95
C THR A 322 -24.84 9.39 10.26
N ASP A 323 -24.07 9.53 11.33
CA ASP A 323 -24.68 9.95 12.59
C ASP A 323 -23.72 10.89 13.33
N ALA A 324 -24.27 11.90 14.00
CA ALA A 324 -23.49 13.07 14.42
C ALA A 324 -23.43 13.19 15.95
N THR A 325 -22.23 13.25 16.53
CA THR A 325 -22.00 14.09 17.73
C THR A 325 -20.51 14.40 18.01
N LYS A 326 -20.20 15.70 18.04
CA LYS A 326 -19.10 16.33 18.81
C LYS A 326 -17.64 15.93 18.49
N SER A 327 -17.14 16.46 17.37
CA SER A 327 -15.85 17.18 17.38
C SER A 327 -15.98 18.46 16.54
N THR A 328 -15.20 19.50 16.85
CA THR A 328 -15.44 20.86 16.33
C THR A 328 -14.83 21.04 14.93
N ILE A 329 -15.52 20.57 13.90
CA ILE A 329 -15.17 20.86 12.51
C ILE A 329 -15.61 22.30 12.18
N VAL A 330 -14.68 23.15 11.76
CA VAL A 330 -14.99 24.45 11.16
C VAL A 330 -15.29 24.23 9.67
N THR A 331 -16.57 24.09 9.34
CA THR A 331 -17.03 24.09 7.95
C THR A 331 -16.88 25.49 7.35
N VAL A 332 -15.97 25.65 6.39
CA VAL A 332 -15.91 26.84 5.52
C VAL A 332 -16.77 26.57 4.28
N GLU A 333 -17.60 27.55 3.92
CA GLU A 333 -18.60 27.42 2.85
C GLU A 333 -17.99 27.37 1.44
N GLU A 334 -18.76 26.85 0.48
CA GLU A 334 -18.35 26.72 -0.92
C GLU A 334 -18.07 28.09 -1.57
N THR A 335 -16.80 28.38 -1.85
CA THR A 335 -16.41 29.46 -2.76
C THR A 335 -16.13 28.90 -4.15
N LYS A 336 -16.94 29.32 -5.13
CA LYS A 336 -16.82 28.89 -6.53
C LYS A 336 -15.44 29.26 -7.08
N VAL A 337 -14.69 28.27 -7.57
CA VAL A 337 -13.43 28.48 -8.29
C VAL A 337 -13.73 29.28 -9.57
N PRO A 338 -13.05 30.41 -9.85
CA PRO A 338 -13.32 31.20 -11.05
C PRO A 338 -12.90 30.48 -12.34
N THR A 339 -13.88 30.06 -13.14
CA THR A 339 -13.67 29.61 -14.53
C THR A 339 -13.31 30.80 -15.41
N ASN A 340 -12.01 31.04 -15.64
CA ASN A 340 -11.51 32.02 -16.61
C ASN A 340 -10.06 31.73 -17.05
N MET A 341 -9.89 30.86 -18.06
CA MET A 341 -8.76 30.91 -19.00
C MET A 341 -9.18 30.46 -20.40
N VAL A 342 -9.90 31.36 -21.09
CA VAL A 342 -9.92 31.64 -22.54
C VAL A 342 -9.99 30.47 -23.53
N ASP A 343 -11.04 30.49 -24.34
CA ASP A 343 -11.30 29.57 -25.46
C ASP A 343 -10.23 29.56 -26.56
N PHE A 344 -10.07 28.41 -27.20
CA PHE A 344 -9.83 28.37 -28.64
C PHE A 344 -11.16 28.08 -29.34
N LYS A 345 -11.46 28.89 -30.37
CA LYS A 345 -12.75 28.86 -31.07
C LYS A 345 -13.06 27.52 -31.72
N GLN A 346 -14.34 27.17 -31.70
CA GLN A 346 -14.94 26.18 -32.59
C GLN A 346 -16.18 26.84 -33.21
N ASP A 347 -16.15 27.09 -34.51
CA ASP A 347 -17.22 27.80 -35.22
C ASP A 347 -18.36 26.84 -35.63
N ASP A 348 -19.60 27.33 -35.48
CA ASP A 348 -20.89 26.91 -36.05
C ASP A 348 -21.08 25.47 -36.58
N TYR A 349 -21.97 24.71 -35.93
CA TYR A 349 -23.08 24.03 -36.64
C TYR A 349 -24.34 23.96 -35.76
N ASP A 350 -25.43 24.55 -36.26
CA ASP A 350 -26.76 24.62 -35.64
C ASP A 350 -27.67 23.48 -36.12
N TYR A 351 -28.46 22.90 -35.22
CA TYR A 351 -29.80 22.39 -35.57
C TYR A 351 -30.73 22.30 -34.34
N SER A 352 -31.58 23.31 -34.19
CA SER A 352 -32.71 23.32 -33.23
C SER A 352 -33.78 22.25 -33.52
N MET A 353 -34.45 21.75 -32.47
CA MET A 353 -35.92 21.79 -32.38
C MET A 353 -36.43 21.52 -30.94
N GLU A 354 -37.65 21.97 -30.66
CA GLU A 354 -38.26 22.07 -29.32
C GLU A 354 -39.49 21.16 -29.13
N TYR A 355 -39.98 21.06 -27.88
CA TYR A 355 -41.31 20.60 -27.45
C TYR A 355 -41.64 19.09 -27.59
N ASN A 356 -42.54 18.50 -26.79
CA ASN A 356 -43.44 19.06 -25.76
C ASN A 356 -43.67 18.13 -24.55
N GLU A 357 -44.39 18.63 -23.54
CA GLU A 357 -44.66 18.00 -22.24
C GLU A 357 -46.16 17.61 -22.05
N PHE A 358 -46.49 16.93 -20.94
CA PHE A 358 -47.84 16.59 -20.41
C PHE A 358 -48.72 15.52 -21.09
N TYR A 359 -49.23 14.57 -20.28
CA TYR A 359 -50.67 14.29 -20.09
C TYR A 359 -50.90 13.44 -18.82
N GLU A 360 -52.08 13.55 -18.19
CA GLU A 360 -52.46 12.91 -16.91
C GLU A 360 -53.95 12.43 -16.90
N SER A 361 -54.35 11.73 -15.82
CA SER A 361 -55.71 11.42 -15.29
C SER A 361 -56.70 10.42 -15.97
N ASP A 362 -56.84 9.24 -15.33
CA ASP A 362 -58.00 8.73 -14.53
C ASP A 362 -59.33 8.12 -15.07
N ASP A 363 -60.01 7.38 -14.15
CA ASP A 363 -61.43 6.92 -14.03
C ASP A 363 -61.98 5.71 -14.86
N PHE A 364 -62.84 4.75 -14.41
CA PHE A 364 -63.36 4.27 -13.07
C PHE A 364 -64.17 2.92 -13.23
N ILE A 365 -64.73 2.33 -12.13
CA ILE A 365 -65.87 1.33 -12.03
C ILE A 365 -65.58 -0.17 -12.38
N GLU A 366 -66.12 -1.25 -11.76
CA GLU A 366 -66.57 -1.60 -10.36
C GLU A 366 -67.02 -3.11 -10.26
N ASP A 367 -66.84 -3.75 -9.08
CA ASP A 367 -67.64 -4.79 -8.35
C ASP A 367 -68.14 -6.19 -8.88
N ILE A 368 -67.68 -7.27 -8.19
CA ILE A 368 -68.43 -8.27 -7.32
C ILE A 368 -69.59 -9.12 -7.93
N PRO A 369 -69.66 -10.49 -7.75
CA PRO A 369 -69.99 -11.14 -6.45
C PRO A 369 -69.38 -12.54 -6.10
N GLU A 370 -69.75 -13.04 -4.90
CA GLU A 370 -69.31 -14.26 -4.18
C GLU A 370 -70.22 -15.49 -4.39
N ASP A 371 -69.77 -16.70 -3.98
CA ASP A 371 -70.50 -17.67 -3.12
C ASP A 371 -69.76 -19.05 -2.97
N CYS A 372 -69.84 -19.65 -1.76
CA CYS A 372 -69.90 -21.09 -1.35
C CYS A 372 -69.19 -22.22 -2.16
N ASP A 373 -68.58 -23.29 -1.60
CA ASP A 373 -68.35 -23.85 -0.23
C ASP A 373 -66.97 -24.63 -0.27
N ASP A 374 -66.50 -25.56 0.59
CA ASP A 374 -67.08 -26.52 1.56
C ASP A 374 -66.05 -27.05 2.61
N LEU A 375 -66.55 -27.85 3.56
CA LEU A 375 -65.99 -28.67 4.68
C LEU A 375 -64.58 -29.31 4.52
N PHE A 376 -63.80 -29.61 5.58
CA PHE A 376 -64.17 -30.38 6.80
C PHE A 376 -63.40 -30.02 8.11
N GLU A 377 -64.11 -30.17 9.24
CA GLU A 377 -63.69 -30.36 10.66
C GLU A 377 -63.01 -31.73 10.90
N ASN A 378 -62.33 -32.13 12.00
CA ASN A 378 -61.71 -31.56 13.24
C ASN A 378 -60.65 -32.61 13.72
N ASP A 379 -60.06 -32.75 14.94
CA ASP A 379 -60.20 -32.30 16.35
C ASP A 379 -58.77 -32.29 17.00
N MET A 380 -58.46 -31.58 18.10
CA MET A 380 -58.58 -31.92 19.55
C MET A 380 -58.09 -33.36 19.93
N SER A 381 -57.33 -33.62 21.01
CA SER A 381 -57.11 -32.87 22.28
C SER A 381 -55.79 -33.21 23.03
N GLU A 382 -55.19 -32.20 23.66
CA GLU A 382 -54.69 -32.10 25.06
C GLU A 382 -54.04 -33.28 25.86
N GLN A 383 -52.90 -32.96 26.52
CA GLN A 383 -52.47 -33.33 27.90
C GLN A 383 -52.06 -34.80 28.24
N ASP A 384 -51.21 -35.10 29.26
CA ASP A 384 -50.49 -34.30 30.28
C ASP A 384 -49.18 -34.99 30.79
N ASP A 385 -48.28 -34.16 31.35
CA ASP A 385 -47.26 -34.34 32.42
C ASP A 385 -46.53 -35.68 32.81
N GLN A 386 -45.19 -35.52 32.96
CA GLN A 386 -44.29 -35.89 34.10
C GLN A 386 -43.62 -37.29 34.32
N ASP A 387 -42.31 -37.19 34.65
CA ASP A 387 -41.49 -37.87 35.69
C ASP A 387 -40.51 -39.07 35.49
N GLU A 388 -39.33 -38.84 36.10
CA GLU A 388 -38.29 -39.70 36.74
C GLU A 388 -37.34 -40.71 36.00
N GLU A 389 -36.05 -40.32 36.03
CA GLU A 389 -34.83 -41.06 36.43
C GLU A 389 -34.26 -42.34 35.74
N ASN A 390 -32.96 -42.22 35.41
CA ASN A 390 -31.84 -43.17 35.61
C ASN A 390 -31.84 -44.57 34.96
N ASN A 391 -30.99 -44.74 33.92
CA ASN A 391 -29.80 -45.64 33.83
C ASN A 391 -29.29 -45.66 32.36
N PHE A 392 -28.07 -46.01 31.93
CA PHE A 392 -26.71 -46.26 32.45
C PHE A 392 -26.02 -47.12 31.36
N TYR A 393 -25.01 -46.59 30.67
CA TYR A 393 -24.22 -47.20 29.57
C TYR A 393 -24.94 -47.78 28.33
N ARG A 394 -24.61 -47.21 27.17
CA ARG A 394 -24.07 -47.99 26.05
C ARG A 394 -23.19 -47.12 25.17
N ASP A 395 -22.03 -47.63 24.81
CA ASP A 395 -21.11 -46.98 23.87
C ASP A 395 -21.71 -46.96 22.47
N HIS A 396 -21.51 -45.84 21.78
CA HIS A 396 -21.46 -45.78 20.32
C HIS A 396 -20.42 -44.73 19.96
N ASP A 397 -19.39 -45.16 19.21
CA ASP A 397 -18.40 -44.27 18.63
C ASP A 397 -19.07 -43.45 17.52
N GLU A 398 -19.33 -42.17 17.78
CA GLU A 398 -19.58 -41.19 16.73
C GLU A 398 -18.23 -40.66 16.28
N GLU A 399 -17.75 -41.15 15.13
CA GLU A 399 -16.60 -40.55 14.44
C GLU A 399 -17.00 -39.12 14.03
N ASP A 400 -16.18 -38.14 14.41
CA ASP A 400 -16.41 -36.71 14.16
C ASP A 400 -16.17 -36.38 12.68
N ASP A 401 -17.07 -36.86 11.81
CA ASP A 401 -17.22 -36.47 10.41
C ASP A 401 -17.80 -35.05 10.35
N THR A 402 -17.04 -34.08 10.87
CA THR A 402 -17.22 -32.66 10.59
C THR A 402 -16.84 -32.38 9.14
N GLU A 403 -17.73 -32.77 8.23
CA GLU A 403 -17.68 -32.51 6.80
C GLU A 403 -17.40 -31.02 6.58
N MET A 404 -16.14 -30.69 6.21
CA MET A 404 -15.72 -29.31 6.02
C MET A 404 -16.52 -28.71 4.87
N LYS A 405 -17.48 -27.84 5.20
CA LYS A 405 -18.24 -27.08 4.21
C LYS A 405 -17.26 -26.28 3.38
N GLU A 406 -17.09 -26.67 2.12
CA GLU A 406 -16.24 -25.94 1.18
C GLU A 406 -16.75 -24.51 1.04
N GLU A 407 -15.93 -23.54 1.44
CA GLU A 407 -16.20 -22.13 1.21
C GLU A 407 -15.82 -21.75 -0.23
N TYR A 408 -16.58 -20.83 -0.82
CA TYR A 408 -16.45 -20.43 -2.22
C TYR A 408 -16.55 -18.91 -2.36
N ILE A 409 -15.76 -18.35 -3.28
CA ILE A 409 -15.98 -16.99 -3.80
C ILE A 409 -16.85 -17.04 -5.06
N TYR A 410 -17.50 -15.92 -5.37
CA TYR A 410 -18.37 -15.77 -6.55
C TYR A 410 -17.98 -14.52 -7.34
N LEU A 411 -17.79 -14.67 -8.65
CA LEU A 411 -17.49 -13.57 -9.58
C LEU A 411 -18.58 -13.52 -10.66
N THR A 412 -19.15 -12.35 -10.92
CA THR A 412 -20.35 -12.22 -11.77
C THR A 412 -19.99 -11.99 -13.23
N LEU A 413 -20.61 -12.76 -14.14
CA LEU A 413 -20.47 -12.60 -15.59
C LEU A 413 -21.53 -11.64 -16.14
N PRO A 414 -21.22 -10.86 -17.19
CA PRO A 414 -22.21 -10.02 -17.87
C PRO A 414 -23.27 -10.88 -18.56
N LEU A 415 -24.53 -10.42 -18.61
CA LEU A 415 -25.69 -11.20 -19.12
C LEU A 415 -25.47 -11.87 -20.50
N ASN A 416 -24.68 -11.26 -21.37
CA ASN A 416 -24.38 -11.75 -22.73
C ASN A 416 -23.03 -12.50 -22.85
N PHE A 417 -22.43 -12.96 -21.74
CA PHE A 417 -21.11 -13.61 -21.73
C PHE A 417 -20.96 -14.81 -22.67
N LYS A 418 -22.07 -15.48 -23.02
CA LYS A 418 -22.07 -16.69 -23.86
C LYS A 418 -21.52 -16.46 -25.28
N ASN A 419 -21.43 -15.20 -25.73
CA ASN A 419 -20.83 -14.81 -27.00
C ASN A 419 -19.33 -14.45 -26.88
N LEU A 420 -18.77 -14.53 -25.67
CA LEU A 420 -17.41 -14.10 -25.29
C LEU A 420 -16.57 -15.23 -24.68
N ILE A 421 -17.12 -16.46 -24.67
CA ILE A 421 -16.49 -17.69 -24.15
C ILE A 421 -16.88 -18.83 -25.09
N GLU A 422 -15.96 -19.74 -25.42
CA GLU A 422 -16.28 -20.90 -26.25
C GLU A 422 -17.33 -21.83 -25.60
N PRO A 423 -18.32 -22.37 -26.35
CA PRO A 423 -19.40 -23.19 -25.79
C PRO A 423 -18.94 -24.40 -24.96
N LEU A 424 -17.84 -25.06 -25.35
CA LEU A 424 -17.30 -26.22 -24.64
C LEU A 424 -16.80 -25.85 -23.23
N ILE A 425 -16.37 -24.60 -23.01
CA ILE A 425 -15.98 -24.11 -21.69
C ILE A 425 -17.21 -23.86 -20.83
N ILE A 426 -18.30 -23.34 -21.41
CA ILE A 426 -19.59 -23.18 -20.73
C ILE A 426 -20.13 -24.55 -20.29
N GLU A 427 -20.04 -25.56 -21.17
CA GLU A 427 -20.37 -26.95 -20.83
C GLU A 427 -19.46 -27.50 -19.71
N ASN A 428 -18.14 -27.24 -19.75
CA ASN A 428 -17.20 -27.68 -18.72
C ASN A 428 -17.50 -27.07 -17.34
N LEU A 429 -17.76 -25.76 -17.29
CA LEU A 429 -18.10 -25.05 -16.05
C LEU A 429 -19.45 -25.52 -15.47
N LEU A 430 -20.44 -25.83 -16.32
CA LEU A 430 -21.70 -26.43 -15.86
C LEU A 430 -21.50 -27.85 -15.33
N LEU A 431 -20.68 -28.68 -15.99
CA LEU A 431 -20.35 -30.03 -15.53
C LEU A 431 -19.59 -30.05 -14.21
N ARG A 432 -18.73 -29.05 -13.96
CA ARG A 432 -18.02 -28.83 -12.69
C ARG A 432 -18.89 -28.18 -11.60
N GLN A 433 -20.07 -27.67 -11.94
CA GLN A 433 -20.92 -26.80 -11.10
C GLN A 433 -20.26 -25.45 -10.74
N ASP A 434 -19.26 -25.03 -11.52
CA ASP A 434 -18.53 -23.78 -11.33
C ASP A 434 -19.20 -22.59 -12.00
N LEU A 435 -20.21 -22.81 -12.87
CA LEU A 435 -21.11 -21.77 -13.37
C LEU A 435 -22.50 -21.90 -12.73
N THR A 436 -22.92 -20.88 -11.97
CA THR A 436 -24.23 -20.85 -11.30
C THR A 436 -25.36 -20.42 -12.24
N SER A 437 -26.60 -20.74 -11.85
CA SER A 437 -27.83 -20.25 -12.51
C SER A 437 -27.97 -18.73 -12.54
N SER A 438 -27.27 -18.02 -11.64
CA SER A 438 -27.21 -16.55 -11.55
C SER A 438 -26.16 -15.92 -12.48
N ASN A 439 -25.55 -16.70 -13.39
CA ASN A 439 -24.41 -16.30 -14.22
C ASN A 439 -23.17 -15.88 -13.40
N GLN A 440 -22.87 -16.58 -12.31
CA GLN A 440 -21.65 -16.34 -11.51
C GLN A 440 -20.70 -17.52 -11.66
N ILE A 441 -19.40 -17.23 -11.68
CA ILE A 441 -18.35 -18.23 -11.54
C ILE A 441 -18.07 -18.43 -10.07
N ARG A 442 -18.25 -19.66 -9.62
CA ARG A 442 -17.94 -20.15 -8.28
C ARG A 442 -16.52 -20.70 -8.28
N ILE A 443 -15.67 -20.25 -7.36
CA ILE A 443 -14.27 -20.71 -7.22
C ILE A 443 -14.03 -21.10 -5.76
N SER A 444 -13.43 -22.26 -5.50
CA SER A 444 -13.20 -22.73 -4.12
C SER A 444 -12.20 -21.84 -3.38
N HIS A 445 -12.45 -21.55 -2.10
CA HIS A 445 -11.54 -20.78 -1.25
C HIS A 445 -10.14 -21.43 -1.19
N ILE A 446 -10.07 -22.76 -1.26
CA ILE A 446 -8.82 -23.54 -1.30
C ILE A 446 -8.03 -23.26 -2.58
N GLU A 447 -8.68 -23.12 -3.74
CA GLU A 447 -7.99 -22.73 -4.98
C GLU A 447 -7.54 -21.28 -4.98
N VAL A 448 -8.31 -20.36 -4.38
CA VAL A 448 -7.89 -18.95 -4.23
C VAL A 448 -6.69 -18.85 -3.29
N CYS A 449 -6.67 -19.57 -2.17
CA CYS A 449 -5.46 -19.74 -1.35
C CYS A 449 -4.28 -20.19 -2.23
N LYS A 450 -4.40 -21.40 -2.79
CA LYS A 450 -3.30 -22.14 -3.40
C LYS A 450 -2.72 -21.48 -4.66
N ASN A 451 -3.57 -20.90 -5.51
CA ASN A 451 -3.16 -20.34 -6.80
C ASN A 451 -2.97 -18.82 -6.76
N VAL A 452 -3.59 -18.10 -5.82
CA VAL A 452 -3.57 -16.63 -5.78
C VAL A 452 -2.75 -16.10 -4.60
N PHE A 453 -3.06 -16.52 -3.36
CA PHE A 453 -2.47 -15.96 -2.14
C PHE A 453 -1.19 -16.64 -1.66
N ASP A 454 -1.20 -17.97 -1.50
CA ASP A 454 -0.08 -18.76 -0.99
C ASP A 454 1.26 -18.51 -1.71
N PRO A 455 1.31 -18.32 -3.06
CA PRO A 455 2.57 -18.02 -3.74
C PRO A 455 3.22 -16.71 -3.26
N VAL A 456 2.42 -15.65 -3.11
CA VAL A 456 2.90 -14.32 -2.68
C VAL A 456 3.23 -14.34 -1.19
N VAL A 457 2.32 -14.87 -0.36
CA VAL A 457 2.50 -14.95 1.10
C VAL A 457 3.72 -15.79 1.48
N SER A 458 4.00 -16.87 0.74
CA SER A 458 5.23 -17.66 0.92
C SER A 458 6.50 -16.84 0.64
N GLU A 459 6.46 -15.89 -0.30
CA GLU A 459 7.57 -14.98 -0.55
C GLU A 459 7.72 -13.94 0.57
N VAL A 460 6.61 -13.34 1.06
CA VAL A 460 6.64 -12.43 2.22
C VAL A 460 7.26 -13.12 3.44
N ILE A 461 6.82 -14.35 3.76
CA ILE A 461 7.39 -15.19 4.82
C ILE A 461 8.89 -15.44 4.58
N SER A 462 9.29 -15.74 3.34
CA SER A 462 10.68 -15.96 2.95
C SER A 462 11.55 -14.71 3.17
N LEU A 463 11.05 -13.52 2.84
CA LEU A 463 11.74 -12.24 3.06
C LEU A 463 11.87 -11.91 4.55
N ILE A 464 10.79 -12.04 5.33
CA ILE A 464 10.82 -11.78 6.78
C ILE A 464 11.78 -12.75 7.48
N ARG A 465 11.73 -14.06 7.18
CA ARG A 465 12.71 -15.05 7.68
C ARG A 465 14.16 -14.65 7.35
N LYS A 466 14.44 -14.17 6.13
CA LYS A 466 15.77 -13.70 5.72
C LYS A 466 16.20 -12.47 6.53
N GLN A 467 15.33 -11.47 6.72
CA GLN A 467 15.66 -10.24 7.45
C GLN A 467 15.85 -10.49 8.96
N ILE A 468 15.07 -11.40 9.57
CA ILE A 468 15.30 -11.86 10.95
C ILE A 468 16.71 -12.47 11.06
N ASN A 469 17.04 -13.44 10.20
CA ASN A 469 18.35 -14.09 10.20
C ASN A 469 19.51 -13.11 9.96
N LYS A 470 19.33 -12.13 9.08
CA LYS A 470 20.30 -11.06 8.77
C LYS A 470 20.61 -10.15 9.97
N SER A 471 19.70 -10.05 10.93
CA SER A 471 19.84 -9.20 12.12
C SER A 471 20.64 -9.82 13.28
N TYR A 472 20.92 -11.13 13.21
CA TYR A 472 21.61 -11.90 14.27
C TYR A 472 21.02 -11.66 15.68
N THR A 473 19.70 -11.46 15.77
CA THR A 473 19.02 -11.12 17.03
C THR A 473 17.60 -11.69 17.07
N VAL A 474 17.04 -11.81 18.28
CA VAL A 474 15.63 -12.19 18.50
C VAL A 474 14.74 -10.97 18.32
N ILE A 475 13.61 -11.10 17.64
CA ILE A 475 12.65 -10.01 17.40
C ILE A 475 11.48 -10.11 18.39
N ASP A 476 11.22 -9.05 19.15
CA ASP A 476 10.14 -9.01 20.14
C ASP A 476 8.80 -8.59 19.52
N THR A 477 8.80 -7.87 18.41
CA THR A 477 7.57 -7.42 17.74
C THR A 477 7.77 -7.29 16.23
N LEU A 478 6.82 -7.83 15.46
CA LEU A 478 6.69 -7.61 14.03
C LEU A 478 5.56 -6.60 13.79
N PHE A 479 5.85 -5.46 13.18
CA PHE A 479 4.86 -4.52 12.68
C PHE A 479 4.58 -4.82 11.21
N LEU A 480 3.31 -5.01 10.87
CA LEU A 480 2.82 -5.24 9.50
C LEU A 480 2.04 -3.99 9.05
N LEU A 481 2.46 -3.39 7.95
CA LEU A 481 2.07 -2.06 7.49
C LEU A 481 1.82 -2.06 5.98
N GLY A 482 1.46 -0.89 5.42
CA GLY A 482 1.15 -0.77 4.01
C GLY A 482 -0.24 -1.27 3.65
N GLY A 483 -0.60 -1.16 2.36
CA GLY A 483 -1.93 -1.51 1.86
C GLY A 483 -2.19 -3.03 1.74
N PHE A 484 -1.15 -3.84 1.60
CA PHE A 484 -1.22 -5.30 1.64
C PHE A 484 -1.05 -5.83 3.06
N GLY A 485 -0.37 -5.10 3.96
CA GLY A 485 -0.28 -5.47 5.37
C GLY A 485 -1.61 -5.50 6.11
N GLN A 486 -2.63 -4.81 5.60
CA GLN A 486 -4.01 -4.90 6.08
C GLN A 486 -4.75 -6.17 5.60
N SER A 487 -4.14 -7.05 4.78
CA SER A 487 -4.79 -8.27 4.29
C SER A 487 -4.99 -9.27 5.44
N PRO A 488 -6.25 -9.65 5.75
CA PRO A 488 -6.54 -10.60 6.84
C PRO A 488 -5.87 -11.96 6.63
N TYR A 489 -5.86 -12.46 5.38
CA TYR A 489 -5.12 -13.66 5.01
C TYR A 489 -3.61 -13.57 5.28
N LEU A 490 -2.97 -12.44 4.92
CA LEU A 490 -1.54 -12.23 5.18
C LEU A 490 -1.27 -12.18 6.69
N HIS A 491 -2.09 -11.44 7.45
CA HIS A 491 -2.00 -11.38 8.91
C HIS A 491 -2.11 -12.77 9.55
N LYS A 492 -3.13 -13.56 9.16
CA LYS A 492 -3.37 -14.93 9.64
C LYS A 492 -2.18 -15.85 9.35
N LYS A 493 -1.64 -15.84 8.13
CA LYS A 493 -0.47 -16.64 7.73
C LYS A 493 0.83 -16.22 8.41
N LEU A 494 1.04 -14.92 8.64
CA LEU A 494 2.19 -14.42 9.41
C LEU A 494 2.08 -14.77 10.90
N HIS A 495 0.87 -14.77 11.47
CA HIS A 495 0.63 -15.24 12.83
C HIS A 495 0.90 -16.75 12.97
N GLU A 496 0.33 -17.56 12.07
CA GLU A 496 0.55 -19.00 11.97
C GLU A 496 2.05 -19.34 11.96
N GLU A 497 2.83 -18.66 11.11
CA GLU A 497 4.26 -18.88 10.91
C GLU A 497 5.13 -18.35 12.08
N PHE A 498 5.05 -17.06 12.39
CA PHE A 498 6.04 -16.39 13.25
C PHE A 498 5.71 -16.46 14.73
N ILE A 499 4.42 -16.53 15.08
CA ILE A 499 3.95 -16.58 16.47
C ILE A 499 3.75 -18.04 16.91
N THR A 500 2.83 -18.76 16.27
CA THR A 500 2.44 -20.12 16.73
C THR A 500 3.33 -21.25 16.22
N GLY A 501 3.84 -21.15 14.99
CA GLY A 501 4.60 -22.24 14.35
C GLY A 501 6.08 -22.26 14.74
N THR A 502 6.77 -21.14 14.51
CA THR A 502 8.20 -21.01 14.85
C THR A 502 8.47 -20.37 16.21
N ASN A 503 7.52 -19.61 16.77
CA ASN A 503 7.70 -18.76 17.95
C ASN A 503 9.00 -17.93 17.85
N SER A 504 9.26 -17.36 16.66
CA SER A 504 10.45 -16.56 16.37
C SER A 504 10.21 -15.05 16.54
N VAL A 505 8.95 -14.65 16.74
CA VAL A 505 8.53 -13.31 17.15
C VAL A 505 7.54 -13.41 18.31
N ASN A 506 7.68 -12.57 19.34
CA ASN A 506 6.79 -12.63 20.52
C ASN A 506 5.39 -12.01 20.28
N ARG A 507 5.25 -11.12 19.29
CA ARG A 507 4.00 -10.38 19.00
C ARG A 507 3.96 -9.88 17.55
N LEU A 508 2.81 -10.03 16.90
CA LEU A 508 2.47 -9.38 15.62
C LEU A 508 1.55 -8.19 15.92
N ILE A 509 1.77 -7.05 15.27
CA ILE A 509 0.90 -5.87 15.32
C ILE A 509 0.58 -5.44 13.89
N VAL A 510 -0.71 -5.27 13.60
CA VAL A 510 -1.20 -4.58 12.39
C VAL A 510 -1.84 -3.26 12.82
N PRO A 511 -1.19 -2.11 12.58
CA PRO A 511 -1.82 -0.80 12.79
C PRO A 511 -2.95 -0.56 11.79
N GLU A 512 -4.13 -0.19 12.28
CA GLU A 512 -5.35 0.10 11.49
C GLU A 512 -5.10 1.11 10.36
N GLU A 513 -4.38 2.20 10.69
CA GLU A 513 -4.02 3.25 9.74
C GLU A 513 -2.63 2.99 9.09
N GLY A 514 -2.15 1.75 9.12
CA GLY A 514 -0.80 1.34 8.72
C GLY A 514 -0.46 1.56 7.23
N TYR A 515 -1.47 1.75 6.38
CA TYR A 515 -1.27 2.17 4.98
C TYR A 515 -0.82 3.64 4.85
N ARG A 516 -0.92 4.44 5.92
CA ARG A 516 -0.39 5.82 6.00
C ARG A 516 1.05 5.91 6.48
N ALA A 517 1.67 4.78 6.89
CA ALA A 517 2.93 4.75 7.61
C ALA A 517 4.07 5.46 6.88
N SER A 518 4.32 5.12 5.61
CA SER A 518 5.35 5.78 4.81
C SER A 518 5.13 7.30 4.64
N MET A 519 3.89 7.77 4.48
CA MET A 519 3.59 9.21 4.43
C MET A 519 3.92 9.92 5.75
N ARG A 520 3.33 9.48 6.87
CA ARG A 520 3.52 10.16 8.17
C ARG A 520 4.94 10.01 8.70
N GLY A 521 5.57 8.87 8.43
CA GLY A 521 6.98 8.62 8.66
C GLY A 521 7.90 9.64 8.00
N GLY A 522 7.64 9.98 6.72
CA GLY A 522 8.35 11.06 6.04
C GLY A 522 8.15 12.44 6.67
N VAL A 523 6.97 12.73 7.25
CA VAL A 523 6.76 13.96 8.02
C VAL A 523 7.56 13.95 9.31
N HIS A 524 7.51 12.86 10.09
CA HIS A 524 8.32 12.69 11.32
C HIS A 524 9.82 12.85 11.03
N TYR A 525 10.31 12.23 9.96
CA TYR A 525 11.68 12.40 9.46
C TYR A 525 12.01 13.86 9.17
N GLY A 526 11.15 14.58 8.44
CA GLY A 526 11.35 15.98 8.12
C GLY A 526 11.35 16.90 9.35
N LEU A 527 10.50 16.60 10.33
CA LEU A 527 10.41 17.33 11.60
C LEU A 527 11.61 17.07 12.53
N ASP A 528 12.29 15.93 12.41
CA ASP A 528 13.43 15.55 13.27
C ASP A 528 14.82 15.76 12.61
N CYS A 529 14.95 15.53 11.30
CA CYS A 529 16.01 15.86 10.29
C CYS A 529 17.52 15.92 10.66
N ALA A 530 17.91 15.56 11.88
CA ALA A 530 19.29 15.37 12.39
C ALA A 530 19.42 14.10 13.22
N LYS A 531 18.27 13.47 13.49
CA LYS A 531 18.09 12.26 14.30
C LYS A 531 17.77 11.02 13.44
N ALA A 532 17.70 11.17 12.12
CA ALA A 532 17.19 10.14 11.21
C ALA A 532 18.20 9.77 10.10
N ILE A 533 19.49 10.02 10.36
CA ILE A 533 20.54 9.13 9.81
C ILE A 533 20.52 7.91 10.74
N PRO A 534 20.12 6.72 10.29
CA PRO A 534 20.00 5.59 11.20
C PRO A 534 21.36 5.29 11.83
N GLU A 535 21.42 5.36 13.17
CA GLU A 535 22.59 4.90 13.91
C GLU A 535 22.66 3.37 13.80
N PHE A 536 23.64 2.86 13.05
CA PHE A 536 23.85 1.43 12.92
C PHE A 536 24.62 0.90 14.13
N PHE A 537 24.02 -0.04 14.85
CA PHE A 537 24.69 -0.82 15.88
C PHE A 537 25.02 -2.22 15.36
N LEU A 538 26.33 -2.50 15.30
CA LEU A 538 26.85 -3.81 14.91
C LEU A 538 26.64 -4.81 16.05
N LYS A 539 26.30 -6.06 15.71
CA LYS A 539 26.18 -7.18 16.66
C LYS A 539 27.15 -8.31 16.32
N ASP A 540 27.69 -8.96 17.36
CA ASP A 540 28.43 -10.21 17.21
C ASP A 540 27.50 -11.41 16.97
N ARG A 541 28.07 -12.61 16.74
CA ARG A 541 27.29 -13.85 16.55
C ARG A 541 26.52 -14.31 17.80
N CYS A 542 26.72 -13.67 18.94
CA CYS A 542 25.99 -13.91 20.19
C CYS A 542 24.93 -12.83 20.47
N GLY A 543 24.75 -11.86 19.56
CA GLY A 543 23.77 -10.78 19.67
C GLY A 543 24.22 -9.60 20.54
N ASN A 544 25.48 -9.56 20.99
CA ASN A 544 26.00 -8.45 21.79
C ASN A 544 26.22 -7.21 20.91
N VAL A 545 25.72 -6.06 21.35
CA VAL A 545 25.94 -4.77 20.66
C VAL A 545 27.39 -4.32 20.86
N LEU A 546 28.08 -4.05 19.75
CA LEU A 546 29.41 -3.43 19.74
C LEU A 546 29.26 -1.92 20.00
N THR A 547 30.12 -1.36 20.85
CA THR A 547 30.02 0.02 21.36
C THR A 547 30.36 1.13 20.36
N ASN A 548 30.64 0.78 19.10
CA ASN A 548 30.94 1.74 18.03
C ASN A 548 29.67 1.97 17.18
N SER A 549 29.08 3.16 17.26
CA SER A 549 28.04 3.59 16.32
C SER A 549 28.66 4.01 14.99
N LEU A 550 27.99 3.69 13.88
CA LEU A 550 28.37 4.11 12.53
C LEU A 550 27.34 5.10 11.97
N SER A 551 27.80 6.22 11.43
CA SER A 551 26.97 7.23 10.77
C SER A 551 26.96 7.05 9.25
N TYR A 552 25.78 6.93 8.65
CA TYR A 552 25.57 6.67 7.22
C TYR A 552 26.11 7.78 6.27
N SER A 553 26.35 8.99 6.79
CA SER A 553 26.61 10.22 6.01
C SER A 553 27.95 10.31 5.28
N GLU A 554 28.72 9.22 5.17
CA GLU A 554 30.08 9.23 4.61
C GLU A 554 30.38 8.10 3.59
N TYR A 555 29.53 7.08 3.42
CA TYR A 555 29.89 5.86 2.66
C TYR A 555 28.73 5.16 1.95
N ASP A 556 29.07 4.43 0.88
CA ASP A 556 28.12 3.81 -0.06
C ASP A 556 27.56 2.44 0.39
N ALA A 557 28.26 1.69 1.24
CA ALA A 557 27.86 0.33 1.64
C ALA A 557 28.44 -0.13 3.00
N LEU A 558 27.67 -0.97 3.72
CA LEU A 558 28.12 -1.70 4.91
C LEU A 558 28.48 -3.14 4.52
N VAL A 559 29.71 -3.60 4.84
CA VAL A 559 30.19 -4.94 4.45
C VAL A 559 30.61 -5.76 5.67
N THR A 560 30.06 -6.97 5.77
CA THR A 560 30.48 -7.99 6.72
C THR A 560 31.79 -8.63 6.25
N ILE A 561 32.88 -8.50 7.01
CA ILE A 561 34.11 -9.25 6.76
C ILE A 561 34.20 -10.35 7.82
N ASP A 562 33.89 -11.58 7.40
CA ASP A 562 33.87 -12.76 8.26
C ASP A 562 35.27 -13.36 8.36
N PHE A 563 35.99 -13.04 9.44
CA PHE A 563 37.31 -13.59 9.71
C PHE A 563 37.17 -15.02 10.24
N ASN A 564 37.63 -15.99 9.46
CA ASN A 564 37.44 -17.42 9.74
C ASN A 564 38.45 -17.95 10.79
N PHE A 565 38.41 -17.40 12.00
CA PHE A 565 39.14 -17.84 13.18
C PHE A 565 38.18 -18.19 14.31
N HIS A 566 38.36 -19.37 14.91
CA HIS A 566 37.33 -20.07 15.69
C HIS A 566 36.79 -19.39 16.96
N GLU A 567 37.36 -18.25 17.40
CA GLU A 567 37.06 -17.65 18.72
C GLU A 567 36.80 -16.13 18.72
N LEU A 568 36.89 -15.40 17.59
CA LEU A 568 36.70 -13.94 17.58
C LEU A 568 35.97 -13.37 16.34
N THR A 569 34.89 -12.63 16.62
CA THR A 569 34.23 -11.55 15.85
C THR A 569 34.34 -11.52 14.31
N ALA A 570 33.18 -11.54 13.65
CA ALA A 570 33.02 -10.90 12.35
C ALA A 570 33.28 -9.39 12.50
N VAL A 571 34.13 -8.82 11.64
CA VAL A 571 34.49 -7.40 11.69
C VAL A 571 33.77 -6.69 10.55
N TYR A 572 32.64 -6.08 10.85
CA TYR A 572 31.99 -5.17 9.91
C TYR A 572 32.86 -3.93 9.75
N SER A 573 33.20 -3.60 8.52
CA SER A 573 33.93 -2.38 8.18
C SER A 573 33.19 -1.66 7.06
N ILE A 574 33.17 -0.34 7.12
CA ILE A 574 32.62 0.46 6.05
C ILE A 574 33.68 0.57 4.94
N VAL A 575 33.32 0.14 3.73
CA VAL A 575 34.26 0.08 2.60
C VAL A 575 33.56 0.38 1.29
N LYS A 576 34.22 1.16 0.43
CA LYS A 576 33.77 1.43 -0.93
C LYS A 576 33.97 0.18 -1.79
N LEU A 577 32.87 -0.39 -2.25
CA LEU A 577 32.83 -1.50 -3.22
C LEU A 577 33.18 -0.99 -4.63
N ASN A 578 33.54 -1.89 -5.52
CA ASN A 578 33.61 -1.59 -6.95
C ASN A 578 32.22 -1.69 -7.62
N TYR A 579 32.14 -1.35 -8.91
CA TYR A 579 30.91 -1.40 -9.72
C TYR A 579 30.27 -2.80 -9.82
N ASP A 580 31.02 -3.88 -9.55
CA ASP A 580 30.50 -5.25 -9.50
C ASP A 580 29.98 -5.65 -8.10
N GLY A 581 29.87 -4.70 -7.17
CA GLY A 581 29.52 -4.94 -5.77
C GLY A 581 30.60 -5.68 -4.96
N ARG A 582 31.87 -5.65 -5.40
CA ARG A 582 32.97 -6.42 -4.80
C ARG A 582 34.02 -5.54 -4.13
N LEU A 583 34.47 -5.98 -2.96
CA LEU A 583 35.68 -5.44 -2.34
C LEU A 583 36.89 -6.00 -3.09
N THR A 584 37.81 -5.15 -3.53
CA THR A 584 39.03 -5.61 -4.21
C THR A 584 39.96 -6.29 -3.21
N GLN A 585 40.73 -7.29 -3.66
CA GLN A 585 41.70 -7.97 -2.78
C GLN A 585 42.73 -6.98 -2.21
N GLN A 586 43.09 -5.93 -2.95
CA GLN A 586 43.99 -4.88 -2.48
C GLN A 586 43.36 -4.06 -1.35
N ASN A 587 42.12 -3.60 -1.51
CA ASN A 587 41.41 -2.85 -0.48
C ASN A 587 41.20 -3.70 0.79
N LEU A 588 40.84 -4.99 0.62
CA LEU A 588 40.71 -5.94 1.72
C LEU A 588 42.03 -6.15 2.46
N ASN A 589 43.15 -6.33 1.74
CA ASN A 589 44.46 -6.49 2.36
C ASN A 589 44.87 -5.25 3.16
N THR A 590 44.68 -4.04 2.63
CA THR A 590 44.94 -2.80 3.37
C THR A 590 44.07 -2.70 4.62
N LEU A 591 42.79 -3.09 4.55
CA LEU A 591 41.91 -3.14 5.71
C LEU A 591 42.37 -4.12 6.80
N ILE A 592 43.04 -5.22 6.40
CA ILE A 592 43.63 -6.21 7.30
C ILE A 592 44.95 -5.71 7.90
N GLU A 593 45.69 -4.85 7.20
CA GLU A 593 46.91 -4.22 7.71
C GLU A 593 46.64 -3.01 8.63
N GLU A 594 45.43 -2.42 8.57
CA GLU A 594 44.99 -1.28 9.39
C GLU A 594 44.25 -1.67 10.70
N LYS A 595 44.07 -2.97 11.00
CA LYS A 595 43.24 -3.48 12.11
C LYS A 595 43.94 -4.46 13.05
#